data_AF-A0A1G1HG08-F1
#
_entry.id   AF-A0A1G1HG08-F1
#
_cell.length_a   1.000
_cell.length_b   1.000
_cell.length_c   1.000
_cell.angle_alpha   90.00
_cell.angle_beta   90.00
_cell.angle_gamma   90.00
#
_symmetry.space_group_name_H-M   'P 1'
#
loop_
_entity.id
_entity.type
_entity.pdbx_description
1 polymer ?
#
loop_
_entity_poly.entity_id
_entity_poly.type
_entity_poly.pdbx_seq_one_letter_code
_entity_poly.pdbx_strand_id
1 'polypeptide(L)'
;MTRKTLLAALFLLALSGLMLHYRIHNFMVPDKLNPGAVLFDKTKFLSFLFPCIDLFLVTLLFISKRTVVYGYLFNGLLVIYGTIFMMHFSIAELTARSAPLDAWFLKSTIPDIGIAWADFFVGKALYDLHMKIK
;
A
#
# COMPACT_ATOMS: atom_id res chain seq x y z
N MET A 1 -13.97 17.86 -10.10
CA MET A 1 -13.19 16.63 -10.39
C MET A 1 -14.17 15.52 -10.75
N THR A 2 -13.93 14.72 -11.78
CA THR A 2 -14.89 13.67 -12.20
C THR A 2 -14.64 12.36 -11.44
N ARG A 3 -15.69 11.56 -11.21
CA ARG A 3 -15.59 10.23 -10.55
C ARG A 3 -14.51 9.35 -11.19
N LYS A 4 -14.43 9.37 -12.53
CA LYS A 4 -13.44 8.59 -13.30
C LYS A 4 -12.01 9.01 -12.98
N THR A 5 -11.75 10.31 -12.86
CA THR A 5 -10.43 10.84 -12.50
C THR A 5 -10.00 10.37 -11.10
N LEU A 6 -10.91 10.42 -10.14
CA LEU A 6 -10.63 9.97 -8.77
C LEU A 6 -10.41 8.44 -8.69
N LEU A 7 -11.20 7.64 -9.41
CA LEU A 7 -10.99 6.19 -9.50
C LEU A 7 -9.64 5.85 -10.14
N ALA A 8 -9.25 6.58 -11.20
CA ALA A 8 -7.95 6.40 -11.83
C ALA A 8 -6.81 6.79 -10.87
N ALA A 9 -6.95 7.88 -10.12
CA ALA A 9 -5.97 8.28 -9.12
C ALA A 9 -5.82 7.24 -8.00
N LEU A 10 -6.93 6.73 -7.47
CA LEU A 10 -6.95 5.65 -6.48
C LEU A 10 -6.21 4.40 -7.02
N PHE A 11 -6.58 3.95 -8.21
CA PHE A 11 -5.93 2.79 -8.84
C PHE A 11 -4.42 3.00 -9.03
N LEU A 12 -3.99 4.17 -9.49
CA LEU A 12 -2.56 4.45 -9.72
C LEU A 12 -1.78 4.57 -8.42
N LEU A 13 -2.37 5.11 -7.35
CA LEU A 13 -1.74 5.17 -6.02
C LEU A 13 -1.61 3.78 -5.41
N ALA A 14 -2.67 2.97 -5.43
CA ALA A 14 -2.63 1.58 -4.99
C ALA A 14 -1.63 0.74 -5.82
N LEU A 15 -1.56 0.95 -7.14
CA LEU A 15 -0.58 0.28 -8.02
C LEU A 15 0.85 0.70 -7.66
N SER A 16 1.06 1.98 -7.37
CA SER A 16 2.36 2.50 -6.92
C SER A 16 2.77 1.85 -5.60
N GLY A 17 1.85 1.71 -4.65
CA GLY A 17 2.06 0.97 -3.40
C GLY A 17 2.40 -0.50 -3.63
N LEU A 18 1.70 -1.19 -4.53
CA LEU A 18 1.98 -2.59 -4.89
C LEU A 18 3.38 -2.76 -5.50
N MET A 19 3.73 -1.91 -6.47
CA MET A 19 5.04 -1.95 -7.12
C MET A 19 6.18 -1.63 -6.13
N LEU A 20 5.95 -0.68 -5.22
CA LEU A 20 6.88 -0.37 -4.14
C LEU A 20 7.14 -1.60 -3.25
N HIS A 21 6.07 -2.28 -2.82
CA HIS A 21 6.20 -3.49 -2.01
C HIS A 21 6.88 -4.63 -2.76
N TYR A 22 6.63 -4.81 -4.06
CA TYR A 22 7.36 -5.78 -4.87
C TYR A 22 8.87 -5.45 -4.97
N ARG A 23 9.21 -4.15 -5.08
CA ARG A 23 10.60 -3.68 -5.15
C ARG A 23 11.35 -3.90 -3.82
N ILE A 24 10.72 -3.60 -2.68
CA ILE A 24 11.34 -3.70 -1.35
C ILE A 24 11.34 -5.16 -0.85
N HIS A 25 10.22 -5.87 -1.04
CA HIS A 25 9.99 -7.22 -0.54
C HIS A 25 9.79 -8.20 -1.69
N ASN A 26 10.79 -8.33 -2.57
CA ASN A 26 10.73 -9.33 -3.62
C ASN A 26 10.66 -10.74 -2.99
N PHE A 27 9.54 -11.43 -3.21
CA PHE A 27 9.26 -12.75 -2.68
C PHE A 27 9.83 -13.88 -3.55
N MET A 28 10.36 -13.57 -4.74
CA MET A 28 11.15 -14.48 -5.55
C MET A 28 12.63 -14.19 -5.31
N VAL A 29 13.24 -14.90 -4.37
CA VAL A 29 14.61 -14.66 -3.92
C VAL A 29 15.53 -15.69 -4.58
N PRO A 30 16.68 -15.28 -5.15
CA PRO A 30 17.64 -16.25 -5.71
C PRO A 30 18.14 -17.21 -4.63
N ASP A 31 18.19 -18.49 -4.97
CA ASP A 31 18.78 -19.51 -4.11
C ASP A 31 20.29 -19.29 -4.00
N LYS A 32 20.80 -19.17 -2.76
CA LYS A 32 22.23 -19.00 -2.50
C LYS A 32 23.03 -20.26 -2.88
N LEU A 33 22.39 -21.42 -2.89
CA LEU A 33 23.02 -22.69 -3.22
C LEU A 33 22.94 -23.02 -4.72
N ASN A 34 21.90 -22.53 -5.41
CA ASN A 34 21.68 -22.76 -6.84
C ASN A 34 21.40 -21.44 -7.56
N PRO A 35 22.41 -20.76 -8.14
CA PRO A 35 22.27 -19.42 -8.75
C PRO A 35 21.24 -19.29 -9.89
N GLY A 36 20.73 -20.41 -10.41
CA GLY A 36 19.68 -20.45 -11.45
C GLY A 36 18.27 -20.70 -10.92
N ALA A 37 18.10 -20.97 -9.61
CA ALA A 37 16.81 -21.25 -8.99
C ALA A 37 16.33 -20.06 -8.16
N VAL A 38 15.01 -19.85 -8.15
CA VAL A 38 14.34 -18.86 -7.29
C VAL A 38 13.51 -19.58 -6.23
N LEU A 39 13.61 -19.12 -4.99
CA LEU A 39 12.85 -19.60 -3.85
C LEU A 39 11.75 -18.60 -3.49
N PHE A 40 10.60 -19.15 -3.11
CA PHE A 40 9.45 -18.36 -2.70
C PHE A 40 9.51 -18.06 -1.20
N ASP A 41 9.59 -16.78 -0.85
CA ASP A 41 9.57 -16.30 0.53
C ASP A 41 8.14 -15.88 0.93
N LYS A 42 7.49 -16.75 1.73
CA LYS A 42 6.12 -16.54 2.24
C LYS A 42 5.99 -15.26 3.08
N THR A 43 7.03 -14.88 3.82
CA THR A 43 7.00 -13.70 4.70
C THR A 43 6.96 -12.43 3.87
N LYS A 44 7.79 -12.36 2.83
CA LYS A 44 7.80 -11.21 1.90
C LYS A 44 6.54 -11.16 1.05
N PHE A 45 5.99 -12.31 0.69
CA PHE A 45 4.73 -12.37 -0.04
C PHE A 45 3.56 -11.73 0.74
N LEU A 46 3.52 -11.88 2.06
CA LEU A 46 2.48 -11.25 2.88
C LEU A 46 2.50 -9.71 2.77
N SER A 47 3.69 -9.13 2.62
CA SER A 47 3.86 -7.68 2.42
C SER A 47 3.33 -7.21 1.06
N PHE A 48 3.25 -8.10 0.07
CA PHE A 48 2.67 -7.84 -1.25
C PHE A 48 1.13 -8.02 -1.26
N LEU A 49 0.60 -8.86 -0.37
CA LEU A 49 -0.83 -9.20 -0.35
C LEU A 49 -1.72 -8.00 0.01
N PHE A 50 -1.36 -7.18 1.00
CA PHE A 50 -2.17 -6.04 1.42
C PHE A 50 -2.35 -4.97 0.32
N PRO A 51 -1.30 -4.48 -0.35
CA PRO A 51 -1.46 -3.58 -1.49
C PRO A 51 -2.18 -4.22 -2.67
N CYS A 52 -2.11 -5.54 -2.83
CA CYS A 52 -2.83 -6.25 -3.88
C CYS A 52 -4.34 -6.23 -3.62
N ILE A 53 -4.74 -6.45 -2.36
CA ILE A 53 -6.13 -6.28 -1.92
C ILE A 53 -6.59 -4.85 -2.15
N ASP A 54 -5.78 -3.85 -1.81
CA ASP A 54 -6.12 -2.44 -2.06
C ASP A 54 -6.34 -2.17 -3.55
N LEU A 55 -5.38 -2.55 -4.40
CA LEU A 55 -5.44 -2.32 -5.84
C LEU A 55 -6.71 -2.90 -6.48
N PHE A 56 -7.05 -4.16 -6.16
CA PHE A 56 -8.17 -4.84 -6.80
C PHE A 56 -9.47 -4.68 -6.02
N LEU A 57 -9.51 -5.11 -4.76
CA LEU A 57 -10.75 -5.16 -3.98
C LEU A 57 -11.26 -3.75 -3.69
N VAL A 58 -10.41 -2.87 -3.12
CA VAL A 58 -10.85 -1.53 -2.73
C VAL A 58 -11.25 -0.72 -3.96
N THR A 59 -10.45 -0.73 -5.02
CA THR A 59 -10.81 -0.05 -6.28
C THR A 59 -12.16 -0.53 -6.82
N LEU A 60 -12.43 -1.84 -6.85
CA LEU A 60 -13.70 -2.39 -7.30
C LEU A 60 -14.87 -1.93 -6.41
N LEU A 61 -14.69 -1.90 -5.08
CA LEU A 61 -15.73 -1.46 -4.14
C LEU A 61 -16.11 0.01 -4.36
N PHE A 62 -15.17 0.86 -4.79
CA PHE A 62 -15.43 2.27 -5.10
C PHE A 62 -16.15 2.52 -6.44
N ILE A 63 -16.30 1.50 -7.30
CA ILE A 63 -17.01 1.63 -8.59
C ILE A 63 -18.52 1.81 -8.38
N SER A 64 -19.09 1.16 -7.36
CA SER A 64 -20.54 1.13 -7.13
C SER A 64 -20.95 1.85 -5.85
N LYS A 65 -22.04 2.63 -5.94
CA LYS A 65 -22.66 3.31 -4.79
C LYS A 65 -23.08 2.33 -3.68
N ARG A 66 -23.41 1.07 -4.02
CA ARG A 66 -23.82 0.04 -3.06
C ARG A 66 -22.66 -0.46 -2.19
N THR A 67 -21.44 -0.41 -2.71
CA THR A 67 -20.26 -0.98 -2.08
C THR A 67 -19.26 0.07 -1.58
N VAL A 68 -19.49 1.34 -1.90
CA VAL A 68 -18.57 2.45 -1.58
C VAL A 68 -18.30 2.59 -0.08
N VAL A 69 -19.27 2.25 0.78
CA VAL A 69 -19.10 2.25 2.25
C VAL A 69 -18.04 1.23 2.66
N TYR A 70 -18.09 0.02 2.08
CA TYR A 70 -17.09 -1.01 2.33
C TYR A 70 -15.73 -0.61 1.74
N GLY A 71 -15.72 0.00 0.55
CA GLY A 71 -14.50 0.52 -0.06
C GLY A 71 -13.80 1.51 0.88
N TYR A 72 -14.54 2.48 1.40
CA TYR A 72 -14.01 3.46 2.35
C TYR A 72 -13.53 2.82 3.67
N LEU A 73 -14.29 1.87 4.21
CA LEU A 73 -13.90 1.16 5.42
C LEU A 73 -12.60 0.36 5.23
N PHE A 74 -12.52 -0.46 4.18
CA PHE A 74 -11.34 -1.27 3.90
C PHE A 74 -10.11 -0.41 3.59
N ASN A 75 -10.28 0.65 2.80
CA ASN A 75 -9.21 1.60 2.50
C ASN A 75 -8.67 2.26 3.79
N GLY A 76 -9.56 2.67 4.70
CA GLY A 76 -9.19 3.17 6.03
C GLY A 76 -8.44 2.13 6.89
N LEU A 77 -8.89 0.88 6.90
CA LEU A 77 -8.20 -0.19 7.63
C LEU A 77 -6.81 -0.45 7.06
N LEU A 78 -6.67 -0.51 5.74
CA LEU A 78 -5.41 -0.77 5.06
C LEU A 78 -4.38 0.34 5.30
N VAL A 79 -4.77 1.62 5.24
CA VAL A 79 -3.82 2.72 5.54
C VAL A 79 -3.36 2.70 7.00
N ILE A 80 -4.23 2.37 7.96
CA ILE A 80 -3.87 2.27 9.38
C ILE A 80 -2.91 1.10 9.62
N TYR A 81 -3.27 -0.11 9.17
CA TYR A 81 -2.40 -1.28 9.33
C TYR A 81 -1.07 -1.10 8.57
N GLY A 82 -1.12 -0.58 7.35
CA GLY A 82 0.06 -0.27 6.55
C GLY A 82 0.99 0.71 7.26
N THR A 83 0.44 1.78 7.86
CA THR A 83 1.20 2.75 8.65
C THR A 83 1.90 2.07 9.83
N ILE A 84 1.18 1.27 10.60
CA ILE A 84 1.74 0.56 11.77
C ILE A 84 2.86 -0.40 11.33
N PHE A 85 2.63 -1.22 10.31
CA PHE A 85 3.61 -2.21 9.85
C PHE A 85 4.84 -1.56 9.23
N MET A 86 4.67 -0.53 8.38
CA MET A 86 5.79 0.19 7.78
C MET A 86 6.61 0.95 8.82
N MET A 87 5.96 1.57 9.80
CA MET A 87 6.65 2.24 10.90
C MET A 87 7.43 1.25 11.76
N HIS A 88 6.81 0.12 12.13
CA HIS A 88 7.49 -0.93 12.88
C HIS A 88 8.69 -1.49 12.13
N PHE A 89 8.53 -1.79 10.83
CA PHE A 89 9.62 -2.25 9.96
C PHE A 89 10.77 -1.23 9.88
N SER A 90 10.44 0.05 9.67
CA SER A 90 11.44 1.12 9.60
C SER A 90 12.23 1.24 10.90
N ILE A 91 11.55 1.24 12.05
CA ILE A 91 12.21 1.31 13.37
C ILE A 91 13.12 0.09 13.57
N ALA A 92 12.62 -1.12 13.30
CA ALA A 92 13.39 -2.35 13.49
C ALA A 92 14.64 -2.39 12.61
N GLU A 93 14.51 -2.09 11.32
CA GLU A 93 15.59 -2.12 10.35
C GLU A 93 16.68 -1.07 10.64
N LEU A 94 16.28 0.16 10.95
CA LEU A 94 17.21 1.25 11.21
C LEU A 94 17.92 1.10 12.56
N THR A 95 17.21 0.58 13.57
CA THR A 95 17.81 0.24 14.87
C THR A 95 18.84 -0.88 14.71
N ALA A 96 18.50 -1.94 13.97
CA ALA A 96 19.42 -3.05 13.71
C ALA A 96 20.70 -2.61 12.97
N ARG A 97 20.59 -1.59 12.12
CA ARG A 97 21.72 -1.02 11.36
C ARG A 97 22.45 0.12 12.09
N SER A 98 22.00 0.53 13.28
CA SER A 98 22.50 1.73 13.97
C SER A 98 22.55 2.96 13.05
N ALA A 99 21.53 3.12 12.21
CA ALA A 99 21.51 4.15 11.17
C ALA A 99 21.37 5.56 11.77
N PRO A 100 22.08 6.57 11.24
CA PRO A 100 21.97 7.95 11.69
C PRO A 100 20.59 8.54 11.37
N LEU A 101 20.12 9.51 12.18
CA LEU A 101 18.74 10.03 12.14
C LEU A 101 18.31 10.61 10.78
N ASP A 102 19.23 11.14 9.98
CA ASP A 102 18.95 11.63 8.62
C ASP A 102 18.49 10.50 7.68
N ALA A 103 19.03 9.29 7.86
CA ALA A 103 18.63 8.10 7.11
C ALA A 103 17.21 7.64 7.47
N TRP A 104 16.69 8.02 8.64
CA TRP A 104 15.35 7.64 9.08
C TRP A 104 14.26 8.30 8.26
N PHE A 105 14.51 9.49 7.71
CA PHE A 105 13.52 10.18 6.90
C PHE A 105 13.62 9.83 5.41
N LEU A 106 14.83 9.65 4.87
CA LEU A 106 15.02 9.49 3.42
C LEU A 106 15.26 8.05 2.95
N LYS A 107 15.63 7.14 3.86
CA LYS A 107 15.98 5.75 3.54
C LYS A 107 15.11 4.72 4.27
N SER A 108 13.99 5.17 4.82
CA SER A 108 12.99 4.33 5.48
C SER A 108 11.72 4.25 4.64
N THR A 109 10.72 3.50 5.11
CA THR A 109 9.38 3.47 4.50
C THR A 109 8.46 4.58 5.03
N ILE A 110 8.98 5.51 5.84
CA ILE A 110 8.17 6.62 6.39
C ILE A 110 7.65 7.55 5.28
N PRO A 111 8.43 7.95 4.25
CA PRO A 111 7.89 8.72 3.13
C PRO A 111 6.80 7.96 2.37
N ASP A 112 6.94 6.64 2.27
CA ASP A 112 6.01 5.78 1.54
C ASP A 112 4.63 5.69 2.23
N ILE A 113 4.57 5.88 3.55
CA ILE A 113 3.30 6.05 4.28
C ILE A 113 2.47 7.19 3.68
N GLY A 114 3.11 8.24 3.17
CA GLY A 114 2.44 9.36 2.49
C GLY A 114 1.65 8.92 1.25
N ILE A 115 2.11 7.89 0.53
CA ILE A 115 1.38 7.32 -0.63
C ILE A 115 0.08 6.66 -0.16
N ALA A 116 0.13 5.88 0.92
CA ALA A 116 -1.04 5.22 1.48
C ALA A 116 -2.08 6.22 2.01
N TRP A 117 -1.64 7.32 2.63
CA TRP A 117 -2.55 8.38 3.05
C TRP A 117 -3.10 9.20 1.88
N ALA A 118 -2.31 9.46 0.84
CA ALA A 118 -2.81 10.09 -0.37
C ALA A 118 -3.92 9.23 -1.02
N ASP A 119 -3.71 7.91 -1.09
CA ASP A 119 -4.72 6.96 -1.55
C ASP A 119 -6.00 7.05 -0.70
N PHE A 120 -5.85 7.03 0.63
CA PHE A 120 -6.97 7.16 1.55
C PHE A 120 -7.79 8.44 1.35
N PHE A 121 -7.14 9.59 1.15
CA PHE A 121 -7.85 10.85 0.92
C PHE A 121 -8.57 10.88 -0.43
N VAL A 122 -8.02 10.23 -1.46
CA VAL A 122 -8.73 10.02 -2.73
C VAL A 122 -9.95 9.12 -2.53
N GLY A 123 -9.82 8.03 -1.76
CA GLY A 123 -10.93 7.17 -1.36
C GLY A 123 -12.02 7.93 -0.61
N LYS A 124 -11.64 8.79 0.35
CA LYS A 124 -12.58 9.68 1.05
C LYS A 124 -13.32 10.60 0.09
N ALA A 125 -12.62 11.22 -0.86
CA ALA A 125 -13.24 12.09 -1.86
C ALA A 125 -14.24 11.32 -2.74
N LEU A 126 -13.93 10.08 -3.13
CA LEU A 126 -14.85 9.20 -3.86
C LEU A 126 -16.08 8.82 -3.03
N TYR A 127 -15.89 8.53 -1.74
CA TYR A 127 -16.97 8.23 -0.82
C TYR A 127 -17.93 9.41 -0.69
N ASP A 128 -17.40 10.60 -0.37
CA ASP A 128 -18.19 11.83 -0.22
C ASP A 128 -18.96 12.16 -1.51
N LEU A 129 -18.35 11.94 -2.68
CA LEU A 129 -19.01 12.13 -3.97
C LEU A 129 -20.20 11.18 -4.15
N HIS A 130 -20.08 9.89 -3.80
CA HIS A 130 -21.17 8.93 -3.90
C HIS A 130 -22.31 9.20 -2.92
N MET A 131 -22.00 9.74 -1.74
CA MET A 131 -23.00 10.07 -0.72
C MET A 131 -23.73 11.39 -0.99
N LYS A 132 -23.06 12.36 -1.64
CA LYS A 132 -23.68 13.64 -2.01
C LYS A 132 -24.60 13.57 -3.24
N ILE A 133 -24.36 12.62 -4.15
CA ILE A 133 -25.27 12.39 -5.28
C ILE A 133 -26.53 11.73 -4.74
N LYS A 134 -27.54 12.54 -4.38
CA LYS A 134 -28.92 12.07 -4.13
C LYS A 134 -29.53 11.63 -5.45
#